data_AF-A0A644T0Q6-F1
#
_entry.id   AF-A0A644T0Q6-F1
#
_cell.length_a   1.000
_cell.length_b   1.000
_cell.length_c   1.000
_cell.angle_alpha   90.00
_cell.angle_beta   90.00
_cell.angle_gamma   90.00
#
_symmetry.space_group_name_H-M   'P 1'
#
loop_
_entity.id
_entity.type
_entity.pdbx_description
1 polymer ?
#
loop_
_entity_poly.entity_id
_entity_poly.type
_entity_poly.pdbx_seq_one_letter_code
_entity_poly.pdbx_strand_id
1 'polypeptide(L)'
;MIEVAAVRPKKRLFLSLILASLCLAVLSTYGLWMVSLPGLANISFYLPFILGGLLGIAIISVASGVGGIILAILGFPTPKLFQGLAWSAINLLFPIATRIGKLLDVEKERVERSFIEVSNHLIRQKHIRVSPDKLLILSPHCIQQESCPHKITRDINNCRCCGACQVGDLLKLSQKLGVTVTVVTGGTLARKILKTLRPRVVLAIACERDLTSGIQDAFPLPVIGVLNERPFGPCCNTRIDMAKVEQTVKELIN
;
A
#
# COMPACT_ATOMS: atom_id res chain seq x y z
N MET A 1 -15.90 -19.85 -20.87
CA MET A 1 -14.74 -20.03 -19.98
C MET A 1 -13.66 -19.06 -20.44
N ILE A 2 -13.57 -17.90 -19.81
CA ILE A 2 -12.51 -16.93 -20.07
C ILE A 2 -11.49 -17.16 -18.95
N GLU A 3 -10.41 -17.87 -19.26
CA GLU A 3 -9.23 -17.92 -18.41
C GLU A 3 -8.66 -16.51 -18.33
N VAL A 4 -8.99 -15.79 -17.26
CA VAL A 4 -8.27 -14.59 -16.86
C VAL A 4 -6.91 -15.06 -16.37
N ALA A 5 -5.96 -15.18 -17.31
CA ALA A 5 -4.57 -15.42 -17.01
C ALA A 5 -4.11 -14.35 -16.02
N ALA A 6 -3.86 -14.76 -14.77
CA ALA A 6 -3.32 -13.89 -13.74
C ALA A 6 -1.92 -13.45 -14.17
N VAL A 7 -1.83 -12.32 -14.88
CA VAL A 7 -0.58 -11.67 -15.23
C VAL A 7 0.03 -11.20 -13.91
N ARG A 8 0.91 -12.04 -13.32
CA ARG A 8 1.76 -11.66 -12.19
C ARG A 8 2.53 -10.40 -12.60
N PRO A 9 2.21 -9.21 -12.07
CA PRO A 9 2.99 -8.03 -12.37
C PRO A 9 4.34 -8.20 -11.67
N LYS A 10 5.35 -8.60 -12.43
CA LYS A 10 6.73 -8.73 -11.92
C LYS A 10 7.07 -7.41 -11.24
N LYS A 11 7.57 -7.44 -9.98
CA LYS A 11 8.09 -6.31 -9.17
C LYS A 11 8.80 -5.21 -9.98
N ARG A 12 9.40 -5.60 -11.11
CA ARG A 12 10.02 -4.77 -12.15
C ARG A 12 9.11 -3.66 -12.71
N LEU A 13 7.79 -3.84 -12.80
CA LEU A 13 6.88 -2.83 -13.38
C LEU A 13 6.77 -1.59 -12.49
N PHE A 14 6.54 -1.77 -11.18
CA PHE A 14 6.52 -0.65 -10.26
C PHE A 14 7.88 0.06 -10.20
N LEU A 15 8.97 -0.71 -10.15
CA LEU A 15 10.33 -0.19 -10.16
C LEU A 15 10.65 0.60 -11.44
N SER A 16 10.27 0.08 -12.62
CA SER A 16 10.52 0.78 -13.88
C SER A 16 9.71 2.07 -13.98
N LEU A 17 8.46 2.06 -13.51
CA LEU A 17 7.60 3.25 -13.49
C LEU A 17 8.11 4.31 -12.50
N ILE A 18 8.62 3.90 -11.33
CA ILE A 18 9.26 4.81 -10.37
C ILE A 18 10.54 5.40 -10.95
N LEU A 19 11.36 4.59 -11.62
CA LEU A 19 12.59 5.08 -12.23
C LEU A 19 12.28 6.05 -13.38
N ALA A 20 11.28 5.73 -14.21
CA ALA A 20 10.82 6.61 -15.28
C ALA A 20 10.25 7.93 -14.73
N SER A 21 9.47 7.88 -13.64
CA SER A 21 8.95 9.11 -13.01
C SER A 21 10.05 9.94 -12.37
N LEU A 22 11.09 9.31 -11.80
CA LEU A 22 12.29 10.01 -11.32
C LEU A 22 13.02 10.70 -12.48
N CYS A 23 13.25 10.01 -13.60
CA CYS A 23 13.89 10.61 -14.78
C CYS A 23 13.08 11.80 -15.32
N LEU A 24 11.75 11.67 -15.41
CA LEU A 24 10.88 12.75 -15.85
C LEU A 24 10.92 13.96 -14.89
N ALA A 25 10.93 13.71 -13.57
CA ALA A 25 11.06 14.77 -12.58
C ALA A 25 12.39 15.52 -12.73
N VAL A 26 13.51 14.80 -12.90
CA VAL A 26 14.82 15.42 -13.14
C VAL A 26 14.82 16.28 -14.40
N LEU A 27 14.27 15.78 -15.51
CA LEU A 27 14.16 16.52 -16.76
C LEU A 27 13.28 17.78 -16.61
N SER A 28 12.15 17.65 -15.93
CA SER A 28 11.22 18.77 -15.68
C SER A 28 11.86 19.84 -14.81
N THR A 29 12.52 19.44 -13.71
CA THR A 29 13.23 20.36 -12.82
C THR A 29 14.40 21.05 -13.51
N TYR A 30 15.15 20.33 -14.35
CA TYR A 30 16.21 20.90 -15.18
C TYR A 30 15.67 21.93 -16.19
N GLY A 31 14.55 21.61 -16.86
CA GLY A 31 13.88 22.54 -17.77
C GLY A 31 13.38 23.81 -17.08
N LEU A 32 12.76 23.66 -15.90
CA LEU A 32 12.35 24.77 -15.03
C LEU A 32 13.53 25.66 -14.66
N TRP A 33 14.65 25.06 -14.27
CA TRP A 33 15.86 25.81 -13.96
C TRP A 33 16.35 26.58 -15.19
N MET A 34 16.56 25.91 -16.33
CA MET A 34 16.97 26.51 -17.61
C MET A 34 16.11 27.70 -18.04
N VAL A 35 14.78 27.58 -17.97
CA VAL A 35 13.85 28.67 -18.35
C VAL A 35 13.88 29.82 -17.34
N SER A 36 14.10 29.50 -16.06
CA SER A 36 14.17 30.51 -14.99
C SER A 36 15.51 31.25 -14.95
N LEU A 37 16.60 30.67 -15.46
CA LEU A 37 17.94 31.27 -15.49
C LEU A 37 17.96 32.70 -16.07
N PRO A 38 17.46 32.98 -17.30
CA PRO A 38 17.53 34.31 -17.88
C PRO A 38 16.66 35.34 -17.13
N GLY A 39 15.54 34.92 -16.55
CA GLY A 39 14.66 35.79 -15.77
C GLY A 39 15.26 36.16 -14.40
N LEU A 40 15.84 35.18 -13.70
CA LEU A 40 16.42 35.39 -12.37
C LEU A 40 17.77 36.11 -12.44
N ALA A 41 18.59 35.84 -13.46
CA ALA A 41 19.89 36.49 -13.64
C ALA A 41 19.77 38.00 -13.88
N ASN A 42 18.66 38.45 -14.48
CA ASN A 42 18.36 39.88 -14.67
C ASN A 42 17.95 40.60 -13.37
N ILE A 43 17.48 39.87 -12.35
CA ILE A 43 17.05 40.45 -11.06
C ILE A 43 18.22 40.46 -10.08
N SER A 44 18.95 39.34 -9.96
CA SER A 44 20.12 39.22 -9.09
C SER A 44 21.00 38.07 -9.52
N PHE A 45 22.32 38.27 -9.48
CA PHE A 45 23.31 37.24 -9.82
C PHE A 45 23.21 35.98 -8.93
N TYR A 46 22.78 36.11 -7.67
CA TYR A 46 22.75 35.00 -6.71
C TYR A 46 21.47 34.16 -6.75
N LEU A 47 20.35 34.72 -7.24
CA LEU A 47 19.05 34.03 -7.26
C LEU A 47 19.05 32.72 -8.08
N PRO A 48 19.64 32.67 -9.28
CA PRO A 48 19.75 31.44 -10.07
C PRO A 48 20.47 30.29 -9.34
N PHE A 49 21.49 30.61 -8.54
CA PHE A 49 22.26 29.63 -7.77
C PHE A 49 21.48 29.12 -6.56
N ILE A 50 20.75 29.99 -5.87
CA ILE A 50 19.89 29.59 -4.73
C ILE A 50 18.78 28.66 -5.21
N LEU A 51 18.10 29.02 -6.31
CA LEU A 51 17.05 28.19 -6.90
C LEU A 51 17.60 26.83 -7.37
N GLY A 52 18.75 26.84 -8.06
CA GLY A 52 19.42 25.62 -8.50
C GLY A 52 19.81 24.71 -7.32
N GLY A 53 20.35 25.28 -6.25
CA GLY A 53 20.69 24.53 -5.03
C GLY A 53 19.48 23.88 -4.37
N LEU A 54 18.38 24.62 -4.23
CA LEU A 54 17.14 24.11 -3.63
C LEU A 54 16.54 22.96 -4.47
N LEU A 55 16.49 23.14 -5.80
CA LEU A 55 16.03 22.11 -6.73
C LEU A 55 16.94 20.87 -6.73
N GLY A 56 18.26 21.07 -6.64
CA GLY A 56 19.24 19.99 -6.54
C GLY A 56 19.07 19.17 -5.26
N ILE A 57 18.90 19.83 -4.11
CA ILE A 57 18.62 19.17 -2.83
C ILE A 57 17.31 18.36 -2.92
N ALA A 58 16.27 18.93 -3.53
CA ALA A 58 15.00 18.23 -3.73
C ALA A 58 15.19 16.94 -4.56
N ILE A 59 15.89 17.00 -5.69
CA ILE A 59 16.19 15.82 -6.52
C ILE A 59 16.98 14.77 -5.74
N ILE A 60 18.03 15.18 -5.01
CA ILE A 60 18.87 14.25 -4.23
C ILE A 60 18.05 13.57 -3.13
N SER A 61 17.16 14.30 -2.46
CA SER A 61 16.29 13.71 -1.43
C SER A 61 15.33 12.65 -2.00
N VAL A 62 14.75 12.89 -3.17
CA VAL A 62 13.87 11.92 -3.83
C VAL A 62 14.68 10.73 -4.35
N ALA A 63 15.83 10.97 -4.99
CA ALA A 63 16.70 9.93 -5.52
C ALA A 63 17.26 9.01 -4.41
N SER A 64 17.65 9.57 -3.26
CA SER A 64 18.06 8.79 -2.09
C SER A 64 16.91 7.96 -1.51
N GLY A 65 15.68 8.48 -1.52
CA GLY A 65 14.48 7.71 -1.17
C GLY A 65 14.25 6.51 -2.10
N VAL A 66 14.34 6.70 -3.42
CA VAL A 66 14.25 5.61 -4.41
C VAL A 66 15.38 4.60 -4.25
N GLY A 67 16.61 5.07 -4.07
CA GLY A 67 17.77 4.23 -3.78
C GLY A 67 17.58 3.39 -2.52
N GLY A 68 17.02 3.98 -1.46
CA GLY A 68 16.65 3.27 -0.23
C GLY A 68 15.63 2.14 -0.46
N ILE A 69 14.62 2.36 -1.32
CA ILE A 69 13.65 1.31 -1.67
C ILE A 69 14.35 0.16 -2.43
N ILE A 70 15.21 0.49 -3.40
CA ILE A 70 15.95 -0.52 -4.17
C ILE A 70 16.86 -1.35 -3.25
N LEU A 71 17.62 -0.69 -2.37
CA LEU A 71 18.49 -1.35 -1.39
C LEU A 71 17.68 -2.24 -0.41
N ALA A 72 16.52 -1.77 0.03
CA ALA A 72 15.63 -2.57 0.88
C ALA A 72 15.12 -3.82 0.14
N ILE A 73 14.75 -3.71 -1.13
CA ILE A 73 14.35 -4.87 -1.96
C ILE A 73 15.51 -5.86 -2.12
N LEU A 74 16.75 -5.36 -2.27
CA LEU A 74 17.97 -6.17 -2.35
C LEU A 74 18.38 -6.81 -1.01
N GLY A 75 17.66 -6.53 0.09
CA GLY A 75 17.88 -7.15 1.39
C GLY A 75 18.88 -6.44 2.29
N PHE A 76 19.32 -5.22 1.94
CA PHE A 76 20.22 -4.45 2.80
C PHE A 76 19.44 -3.76 3.95
N PRO A 77 20.00 -3.72 5.17
CA PRO A 77 19.37 -3.04 6.30
C PRO A 77 19.33 -1.53 6.03
N THR A 78 18.12 -0.98 5.85
CA THR A 78 17.94 0.45 5.62
C THR A 78 17.73 1.19 6.95
N PRO A 79 18.49 2.27 7.21
CA PRO A 79 18.30 3.10 8.41
C PRO A 79 16.88 3.70 8.47
N LYS A 80 16.40 4.03 9.67
CA LYS A 80 15.06 4.66 9.86
C LYS A 80 14.89 5.96 9.07
N LEU A 81 15.96 6.73 8.87
CA LEU A 81 15.95 7.95 8.04
C LEU A 81 15.61 7.64 6.58
N PHE A 82 16.19 6.56 6.02
CA PHE A 82 15.90 6.11 4.67
C PHE A 82 14.45 5.62 4.52
N GLN A 83 13.83 5.09 5.58
CA GLN A 83 12.43 4.70 5.55
C GLN A 83 11.50 5.92 5.39
N GLY A 84 11.82 7.04 6.05
CA GLY A 84 11.08 8.29 5.87
C GLY A 84 11.25 8.91 4.47
N LEU A 85 12.48 8.88 3.94
CA LEU A 85 12.77 9.35 2.57
C LEU A 85 12.10 8.45 1.51
N ALA A 86 12.17 7.13 1.69
CA ALA A 86 11.46 6.16 0.85
C ALA A 86 9.94 6.39 0.88
N TRP A 87 9.40 6.69 2.07
CA TRP A 87 7.98 7.00 2.24
C TRP A 87 7.56 8.24 1.45
N SER A 88 8.33 9.32 1.60
CA SER A 88 8.10 10.57 0.87
C SER A 88 8.22 10.37 -0.64
N ALA A 89 9.23 9.63 -1.09
CA ALA A 89 9.41 9.28 -2.49
C ALA A 89 8.22 8.48 -3.04
N ILE A 90 7.69 7.50 -2.29
CA ILE A 90 6.50 6.74 -2.70
C ILE A 90 5.30 7.67 -2.87
N ASN A 91 5.00 8.53 -1.90
CA ASN A 91 3.84 9.42 -1.97
C ASN A 91 3.94 10.45 -3.10
N LEU A 92 5.14 10.89 -3.43
CA LEU A 92 5.37 11.81 -4.55
C LEU A 92 5.36 11.11 -5.91
N LEU A 93 6.06 9.97 -6.03
CA LEU A 93 6.28 9.29 -7.30
C LEU A 93 5.12 8.39 -7.71
N PHE A 94 4.34 7.84 -6.78
CA PHE A 94 3.18 7.00 -7.08
C PHE A 94 2.10 7.69 -7.95
N PRO A 95 1.64 8.92 -7.64
CA PRO A 95 0.66 9.61 -8.50
C PRO A 95 1.25 9.94 -9.88
N ILE A 96 2.56 10.21 -9.97
CA ILE A 96 3.23 10.44 -11.26
C ILE A 96 3.31 9.13 -12.05
N ALA A 97 3.72 8.04 -11.41
CA ALA A 97 3.82 6.71 -12.01
C ALA A 97 2.46 6.21 -12.53
N THR A 98 1.37 6.45 -11.81
CA THR A 98 0.02 6.10 -12.28
C THR A 98 -0.46 6.95 -13.45
N ARG A 99 -0.07 8.23 -13.53
CA ARG A 99 -0.35 9.08 -14.70
C ARG A 99 0.44 8.65 -15.93
N ILE A 100 1.74 8.35 -15.77
CA ILE A 100 2.58 7.81 -16.84
C ILE A 100 2.05 6.44 -17.30
N GLY A 101 1.68 5.58 -16.35
CA GLY A 101 1.08 4.28 -16.66
C GLY A 101 -0.17 4.41 -17.53
N LYS A 102 -1.06 5.36 -17.23
CA LYS A 102 -2.23 5.65 -18.08
C LYS A 102 -1.87 6.09 -19.49
N LEU A 103 -0.80 6.87 -19.68
CA LEU A 103 -0.32 7.27 -21.01
C LEU A 103 0.24 6.08 -21.81
N LEU A 104 0.76 5.07 -21.12
CA LEU A 104 1.29 3.83 -21.69
C LEU A 104 0.26 2.69 -21.74
N ASP A 105 -1.03 3.00 -21.59
CA ASP A 105 -2.15 2.04 -21.57
C ASP A 105 -2.02 0.94 -20.49
N VAL A 106 -1.35 1.27 -19.38
CA VAL A 106 -1.23 0.39 -18.22
C VAL A 106 -2.40 0.66 -17.26
N GLU A 107 -3.18 -0.37 -16.99
CA GLU A 107 -4.27 -0.31 -16.01
C GLU A 107 -3.76 0.13 -14.63
N LYS A 108 -4.48 1.08 -14.01
CA LYS A 108 -4.15 1.61 -12.68
C LYS A 108 -4.07 0.49 -11.63
N GLU A 109 -4.99 -0.47 -11.70
CA GLU A 109 -5.06 -1.61 -10.78
C GLU A 109 -3.79 -2.48 -10.85
N ARG A 110 -3.16 -2.59 -12.03
CA ARG A 110 -1.90 -3.32 -12.20
C ARG A 110 -0.73 -2.63 -11.49
N VAL A 111 -0.69 -1.30 -11.51
CA VAL A 111 0.31 -0.51 -10.80
C VAL A 111 0.11 -0.63 -9.28
N GLU A 112 -1.14 -0.50 -8.81
CA GLU A 112 -1.52 -0.67 -7.40
C GLU A 112 -1.18 -2.09 -6.88
N ARG A 113 -1.50 -3.13 -7.64
CA ARG A 113 -1.13 -4.52 -7.30
C ARG A 113 0.39 -4.69 -7.18
N SER A 114 1.15 -4.12 -8.11
CA SER A 114 2.62 -4.18 -8.06
C SER A 114 3.19 -3.46 -6.84
N PHE A 115 2.61 -2.31 -6.46
CA PHE A 115 2.96 -1.61 -5.22
C PHE A 115 2.69 -2.46 -3.97
N ILE A 116 1.51 -3.09 -3.87
CA ILE A 116 1.14 -3.96 -2.75
C ILE A 116 2.12 -5.13 -2.63
N GLU A 117 2.50 -5.76 -3.74
CA GLU A 117 3.48 -6.85 -3.74
C GLU A 117 4.86 -6.41 -3.25
N VAL A 118 5.33 -5.23 -3.67
CA VAL A 118 6.59 -4.65 -3.20
C VAL A 118 6.52 -4.33 -1.70
N SER A 119 5.45 -3.69 -1.25
CA SER A 119 5.24 -3.38 0.16
C SER A 119 5.22 -4.65 1.02
N ASN A 120 4.44 -5.65 0.62
CA ASN A 120 4.38 -6.94 1.32
C ASN A 120 5.76 -7.60 1.41
N HIS A 121 6.55 -7.55 0.33
CA HIS A 121 7.90 -8.11 0.32
C HIS A 121 8.81 -7.40 1.32
N LEU A 122 8.78 -6.06 1.36
CA LEU A 122 9.55 -5.25 2.29
C LEU A 122 9.18 -5.51 3.75
N ILE A 123 7.89 -5.69 4.04
CA ILE A 123 7.44 -6.01 5.41
C ILE A 123 7.86 -7.44 5.81
N ARG A 124 7.75 -8.42 4.91
CA ARG A 124 8.17 -9.80 5.17
C ARG A 124 9.67 -9.93 5.46
N GLN A 125 10.51 -9.14 4.78
CA GLN A 125 11.97 -9.10 5.03
C GLN A 125 12.34 -8.60 6.44
N LYS A 126 11.43 -7.89 7.12
CA LYS A 126 11.66 -7.45 8.52
C LYS A 126 11.49 -8.58 9.54
N HIS A 127 11.05 -9.77 9.12
CA HIS A 127 10.83 -10.95 9.98
C HIS A 127 10.07 -10.62 11.28
N ILE A 128 9.01 -9.82 11.16
CA ILE A 128 8.24 -9.35 12.31
C ILE A 128 7.40 -10.50 12.84
N ARG A 129 7.57 -10.81 14.13
CA ARG A 129 6.66 -11.70 14.86
C ARG A 129 6.06 -10.99 16.07
N VAL A 130 4.78 -11.23 16.31
CA VAL A 130 4.01 -10.59 17.39
C VAL A 130 3.14 -11.62 18.11
N SER A 131 2.71 -11.29 19.33
CA SER A 131 1.68 -12.08 20.00
C SER A 131 0.32 -11.88 19.28
N PRO A 132 -0.58 -12.88 19.31
CA PRO A 132 -1.87 -12.81 18.60
C PRO A 132 -2.72 -11.58 18.93
N ASP A 133 -2.68 -11.09 20.18
CA ASP A 133 -3.39 -9.89 20.64
C ASP A 133 -2.88 -8.58 20.00
N LYS A 134 -1.66 -8.59 19.44
CA LYS A 134 -1.04 -7.44 18.76
C LYS A 134 -1.18 -7.47 17.25
N LEU A 135 -1.79 -8.53 16.70
CA LEU A 135 -2.13 -8.66 15.29
C LEU A 135 -3.60 -8.28 15.07
N LEU A 136 -3.83 -7.28 14.21
CA LEU A 136 -5.17 -6.90 13.78
C LEU A 136 -5.40 -7.34 12.34
N ILE A 137 -6.46 -8.11 12.12
CA ILE A 137 -6.99 -8.39 10.78
C ILE A 137 -8.07 -7.37 10.47
N LEU A 138 -7.85 -6.58 9.43
CA LEU A 138 -8.76 -5.55 8.94
C LEU A 138 -9.40 -6.03 7.64
N SER A 139 -10.71 -6.25 7.67
CA SER A 139 -11.48 -6.82 6.56
C SER A 139 -12.52 -5.82 6.03
N PRO A 140 -12.82 -5.79 4.72
CA PRO A 140 -13.82 -4.91 4.18
C PRO A 140 -15.23 -5.46 4.46
N HIS A 141 -16.19 -4.57 4.61
CA HIS A 141 -17.61 -4.94 4.70
C HIS A 141 -18.14 -5.66 3.45
N CYS A 142 -17.51 -5.46 2.29
CA CYS A 142 -17.92 -6.05 1.00
C CYS A 142 -17.86 -7.58 0.94
N ILE A 143 -17.25 -8.24 1.93
CA ILE A 143 -17.25 -9.72 2.05
C ILE A 143 -18.59 -10.21 2.61
N GLN A 144 -19.27 -9.37 3.39
CA GLN A 144 -20.60 -9.69 3.86
C GLN A 144 -21.54 -9.78 2.66
N GLN A 145 -22.39 -10.81 2.66
CA GLN A 145 -23.43 -10.93 1.66
C GLN A 145 -24.40 -9.75 1.77
N GLU A 146 -24.75 -9.14 0.63
CA GLU A 146 -25.63 -7.97 0.58
C GLU A 146 -27.00 -8.21 1.24
N SER A 147 -27.58 -9.39 1.03
CA SER A 147 -28.87 -9.80 1.62
C SER A 147 -28.79 -10.22 3.09
N CYS A 148 -27.63 -10.09 3.74
CA CYS A 148 -27.48 -10.53 5.12
C CYS A 148 -28.24 -9.59 6.09
N PRO A 149 -29.17 -10.12 6.91
CA PRO A 149 -29.96 -9.29 7.82
C PRO A 149 -29.16 -8.77 9.02
N HIS A 150 -27.99 -9.36 9.32
CA HIS A 150 -27.21 -9.07 10.53
C HIS A 150 -26.09 -8.05 10.26
N LYS A 151 -26.19 -6.83 10.79
CA LYS A 151 -25.13 -5.81 10.61
C LYS A 151 -23.89 -6.12 11.46
N ILE A 152 -22.72 -6.27 10.82
CA ILE A 152 -21.44 -6.62 11.48
C ILE A 152 -20.45 -5.45 11.60
N THR A 153 -20.80 -4.27 11.06
CA THR A 153 -19.87 -3.12 10.97
C THR A 153 -19.40 -2.60 12.33
N ARG A 154 -20.21 -2.75 13.38
CA ARG A 154 -19.86 -2.32 14.74
C ARG A 154 -19.25 -3.46 15.56
N ASP A 155 -19.80 -4.65 15.40
CA ASP A 155 -19.36 -5.84 16.10
C ASP A 155 -19.44 -7.04 15.14
N ILE A 156 -18.28 -7.64 14.88
CA ILE A 156 -18.18 -8.81 14.02
C ILE A 156 -18.89 -10.02 14.65
N ASN A 157 -19.01 -10.08 15.98
CA ASN A 157 -19.67 -11.18 16.70
C ASN A 157 -21.17 -11.28 16.43
N ASN A 158 -21.78 -10.29 15.78
CA ASN A 158 -23.18 -10.36 15.35
C ASN A 158 -23.40 -11.33 14.18
N CYS A 159 -22.33 -11.83 13.54
CA CYS A 159 -22.45 -12.85 12.52
C CYS A 159 -22.91 -14.19 13.12
N ARG A 160 -23.92 -14.82 12.52
CA ARG A 160 -24.44 -16.14 12.92
C ARG A 160 -23.70 -17.33 12.29
N CYS A 161 -22.59 -17.09 11.60
CA CYS A 161 -21.79 -18.14 10.94
C CYS A 161 -22.63 -19.08 10.05
N CYS A 162 -23.62 -18.54 9.33
CA CYS A 162 -24.55 -19.31 8.48
C CYS A 162 -23.91 -19.92 7.21
N GLY A 163 -22.64 -19.61 6.92
CA GLY A 163 -21.91 -20.11 5.75
C GLY A 163 -22.19 -19.36 4.44
N ALA A 164 -23.11 -18.40 4.43
CA ALA A 164 -23.47 -17.66 3.21
C ALA A 164 -22.40 -16.63 2.76
N CYS A 165 -21.49 -16.25 3.66
CA CYS A 165 -20.33 -15.39 3.37
C CYS A 165 -19.12 -15.76 4.24
N GLN A 166 -17.93 -15.28 3.86
CA GLN A 166 -16.65 -15.64 4.50
C GLN A 166 -16.36 -14.88 5.80
N VAL A 167 -17.29 -14.03 6.26
CA VAL A 167 -17.19 -13.37 7.58
C VAL A 167 -17.13 -14.41 8.70
N GLY A 168 -17.93 -15.48 8.59
CA GLY A 168 -17.92 -16.58 9.57
C GLY A 168 -16.58 -17.32 9.60
N ASP A 169 -15.90 -17.44 8.46
CA ASP A 169 -14.59 -18.08 8.37
C ASP A 169 -13.51 -17.23 9.05
N LEU A 170 -13.55 -15.91 8.88
CA LEU A 170 -12.68 -14.98 9.60
C LEU A 170 -12.91 -15.01 11.12
N LEU A 171 -14.15 -15.13 11.57
CA LEU A 171 -14.47 -15.30 13.00
C LEU A 171 -13.92 -16.61 13.56
N LYS A 172 -14.09 -17.72 12.84
CA LYS A 172 -13.51 -19.02 13.25
C LYS A 172 -11.99 -18.93 13.32
N LEU A 173 -11.35 -18.25 12.36
CA LEU A 173 -9.90 -18.02 12.38
C LEU A 173 -9.48 -17.17 13.59
N SER A 174 -10.23 -16.10 13.89
CA SER A 174 -10.04 -15.25 15.07
C SER A 174 -10.05 -16.06 16.37
N GLN A 175 -11.08 -16.90 16.55
CA GLN A 175 -11.22 -17.75 17.73
C GLN A 175 -10.14 -18.83 17.82
N LYS A 176 -9.79 -19.45 16.69
CA LYS A 176 -8.77 -20.51 16.61
C LYS A 176 -7.37 -19.99 16.96
N LEU A 177 -7.02 -18.78 16.51
CA LEU A 177 -5.66 -18.23 16.63
C LEU A 177 -5.53 -17.12 17.66
N GLY A 178 -6.62 -16.70 18.31
CA GLY A 178 -6.61 -15.62 19.31
C GLY A 178 -6.29 -14.24 18.74
N VAL A 179 -6.51 -14.02 17.44
CA VAL A 179 -6.20 -12.76 16.75
C VAL A 179 -7.43 -11.86 16.69
N THR A 180 -7.24 -10.53 16.72
CA THR A 180 -8.37 -9.59 16.62
C THR A 180 -8.77 -9.40 15.17
N VAL A 181 -10.05 -9.58 14.84
CA VAL A 181 -10.61 -9.30 13.50
C VAL A 181 -11.61 -8.15 13.60
N THR A 182 -11.54 -7.21 12.66
CA THR A 182 -12.53 -6.13 12.55
C THR A 182 -12.94 -5.90 11.11
N VAL A 183 -14.24 -5.68 10.90
CA VAL A 183 -14.82 -5.36 9.59
C VAL A 183 -15.07 -3.86 9.47
N VAL A 184 -14.64 -3.26 8.37
CA VAL A 184 -14.75 -1.81 8.14
C VAL A 184 -15.45 -1.46 6.83
N THR A 185 -16.19 -0.35 6.85
CA THR A 185 -16.88 0.18 5.66
C THR A 185 -16.00 1.06 4.78
N GLY A 186 -14.84 1.50 5.27
CA GLY A 186 -13.89 2.31 4.51
C GLY A 186 -12.72 2.83 5.34
N GLY A 187 -11.86 3.61 4.69
CA GLY A 187 -10.59 4.09 5.26
C GLY A 187 -10.74 4.94 6.53
N THR A 188 -11.80 5.76 6.64
CA THR A 188 -12.01 6.60 7.84
C THR A 188 -12.24 5.75 9.09
N LEU A 189 -13.05 4.69 8.98
CA LEU A 189 -13.30 3.78 10.08
C LEU A 189 -12.06 2.95 10.40
N ALA A 190 -11.33 2.51 9.37
CA ALA A 190 -10.05 1.82 9.54
C ALA A 190 -9.05 2.68 10.34
N ARG A 191 -8.86 3.96 9.98
CA ARG A 191 -7.97 4.89 10.71
C ARG A 191 -8.40 5.08 12.17
N LYS A 192 -9.71 5.14 12.44
CA LYS A 192 -10.23 5.21 13.81
C LYS A 192 -9.85 3.96 14.61
N ILE A 193 -10.06 2.77 14.04
CA ILE A 193 -9.73 1.49 14.70
C ILE A 193 -8.23 1.36 14.95
N LEU A 194 -7.38 1.73 13.99
CA LEU A 194 -5.93 1.69 14.17
C LEU A 194 -5.47 2.58 15.34
N LYS A 195 -6.08 3.76 15.50
CA LYS A 195 -5.79 4.67 16.63
C LYS A 195 -6.28 4.13 17.98
N THR A 196 -7.41 3.43 17.99
CA THR A 196 -8.00 2.86 19.21
C THR A 196 -7.28 1.60 19.66
N LEU A 197 -7.12 0.62 18.77
CA LEU A 197 -6.55 -0.69 19.12
C LEU A 197 -5.02 -0.69 19.18
N ARG A 198 -4.36 0.24 18.46
CA ARG A 198 -2.90 0.36 18.38
C ARG A 198 -2.19 -1.00 18.20
N PRO A 199 -2.54 -1.77 17.15
CA PRO A 199 -1.88 -3.04 16.88
C PRO A 199 -0.41 -2.82 16.54
N ARG A 200 0.40 -3.87 16.65
CA ARG A 200 1.81 -3.83 16.25
C ARG A 200 1.99 -4.17 14.77
N VAL A 201 1.11 -5.01 14.23
CA VAL A 201 1.05 -5.40 12.81
C VAL A 201 -0.40 -5.49 12.36
N VAL A 202 -0.67 -5.11 11.12
CA VAL A 202 -1.98 -5.23 10.49
C VAL A 202 -1.92 -6.18 9.31
N LEU A 203 -2.84 -7.13 9.25
CA LEU A 203 -3.18 -7.84 8.03
C LEU A 203 -4.42 -7.18 7.43
N ALA A 204 -4.24 -6.44 6.35
CA ALA A 204 -5.33 -5.73 5.68
C ALA A 204 -5.82 -6.57 4.49
N ILE A 205 -7.13 -6.72 4.38
CA ILE A 205 -7.79 -7.32 3.23
C ILE A 205 -8.53 -6.18 2.53
N ALA A 206 -8.39 -6.03 1.21
CA ALA A 206 -9.17 -5.06 0.44
C ALA A 206 -8.90 -5.22 -1.08
N CYS A 207 -9.55 -4.38 -1.88
CA CYS A 207 -9.19 -4.21 -3.28
C CYS A 207 -7.86 -3.44 -3.44
N GLU A 208 -7.31 -3.42 -4.65
CA GLU A 208 -6.03 -2.78 -4.99
C GLU A 208 -5.96 -1.30 -4.52
N ARG A 209 -7.01 -0.53 -4.79
CA ARG A 209 -7.10 0.90 -4.46
C ARG A 209 -7.08 1.14 -2.94
N ASP A 210 -7.93 0.41 -2.22
CA ASP A 210 -8.13 0.62 -0.79
C ASP A 210 -6.93 0.09 0.00
N LEU A 211 -6.28 -0.99 -0.46
CA LEU A 211 -5.02 -1.46 0.12
C LEU A 211 -3.88 -0.49 -0.13
N THR A 212 -3.75 0.04 -1.34
CA THR A 212 -2.67 0.99 -1.67
C THR A 212 -2.75 2.23 -0.80
N SER A 213 -3.92 2.86 -0.74
CA SER A 213 -4.17 4.01 0.13
C SER A 213 -4.08 3.67 1.62
N GLY A 214 -4.55 2.49 2.03
CA GLY A 214 -4.48 2.04 3.41
C GLY A 214 -3.05 1.79 3.90
N ILE A 215 -2.20 1.18 3.06
CA ILE A 215 -0.75 1.04 3.32
C ILE A 215 -0.12 2.43 3.40
N GLN A 216 -0.59 3.38 2.59
CA GLN A 216 -0.12 4.75 2.63
C GLN A 216 -0.45 5.50 3.91
N ASP A 217 -1.69 5.41 4.35
CA ASP A 217 -2.14 6.10 5.55
C ASP A 217 -1.59 5.48 6.84
N ALA A 218 -1.21 4.20 6.81
CA ALA A 218 -0.79 3.47 8.00
C ALA A 218 0.69 3.70 8.38
N PHE A 219 1.53 4.25 7.50
CA PHE A 219 2.96 4.44 7.80
C PHE A 219 3.16 5.23 9.10
N PRO A 220 4.04 4.80 10.03
CA PRO A 220 5.04 3.73 9.92
C PRO A 220 4.59 2.33 10.39
N LEU A 221 3.29 2.11 10.65
CA LEU A 221 2.76 0.82 11.08
C LEU A 221 2.93 -0.25 9.97
N PRO A 222 3.50 -1.43 10.26
CA PRO A 222 3.65 -2.48 9.25
C PRO A 222 2.30 -3.09 8.88
N VAL A 223 2.01 -3.09 7.57
CA VAL A 223 0.78 -3.65 6.99
C VAL A 223 1.14 -4.69 5.94
N ILE A 224 0.54 -5.88 6.04
CA ILE A 224 0.55 -6.88 4.97
C ILE A 224 -0.83 -6.90 4.31
N GLY A 225 -0.86 -6.62 3.01
CA GLY A 225 -2.08 -6.58 2.20
C GLY A 225 -2.40 -7.92 1.55
N VAL A 226 -3.64 -8.38 1.66
CA VAL A 226 -4.19 -9.52 0.93
C VAL A 226 -5.33 -9.01 0.04
N LEU A 227 -5.17 -9.17 -1.28
CA LEU A 227 -6.20 -8.77 -2.24
C LEU A 227 -7.44 -9.66 -2.11
N ASN A 228 -8.62 -9.05 -2.15
CA ASN A 228 -9.87 -9.75 -2.29
C ASN A 228 -10.20 -9.98 -3.78
N GLU A 229 -11.02 -10.99 -4.03
CA GLU A 229 -11.57 -11.30 -5.34
C GLU A 229 -12.94 -10.64 -5.49
N ARG A 230 -13.23 -10.15 -6.69
CA ARG A 230 -14.43 -9.37 -7.01
C ARG A 230 -15.29 -10.09 -8.07
N PRO A 231 -15.86 -11.28 -7.78
CA PRO A 231 -16.60 -12.06 -8.78
C PRO A 231 -17.91 -11.39 -9.22
N PHE A 232 -18.51 -10.56 -8.37
CA PHE A 232 -19.78 -9.85 -8.64
C PHE A 232 -19.57 -8.34 -8.87
N GLY A 233 -18.39 -7.96 -9.35
CA GLY A 233 -18.04 -6.56 -9.57
C GLY A 233 -17.48 -5.86 -8.32
N PRO A 234 -17.29 -4.52 -8.39
CA PRO A 234 -16.67 -3.77 -7.31
C PRO A 234 -17.58 -3.70 -6.08
N CYS A 235 -16.99 -3.97 -4.92
CA CYS A 235 -17.63 -3.76 -3.61
C CYS A 235 -18.92 -4.57 -3.34
N CYS A 236 -19.18 -5.66 -4.08
CA CYS A 236 -20.32 -6.55 -3.84
C CYS A 236 -19.85 -8.02 -3.70
N ASN A 237 -20.27 -8.68 -2.62
CA ASN A 237 -20.08 -10.12 -2.37
C ASN A 237 -18.65 -10.61 -2.70
N THR A 238 -17.65 -9.88 -2.22
CA THR A 238 -16.25 -10.16 -2.51
C THR A 238 -15.76 -11.40 -1.78
N ARG A 239 -14.80 -12.11 -2.37
CA ARG A 239 -14.21 -13.33 -1.81
C ARG A 239 -12.79 -13.11 -1.34
N ILE A 240 -12.33 -13.96 -0.44
CA ILE A 240 -10.98 -13.97 0.10
C ILE A 240 -10.41 -15.38 -0.01
N ASP A 241 -9.14 -15.47 -0.39
CA ASP A 241 -8.35 -16.67 -0.20
C ASP A 241 -8.01 -16.84 1.29
N MET A 242 -8.81 -17.65 1.98
CA MET A 242 -8.64 -17.94 3.40
C MET A 242 -7.34 -18.69 3.71
N ALA A 243 -6.82 -19.50 2.77
CA ALA A 243 -5.57 -20.20 2.96
C ALA A 243 -4.40 -19.21 3.02
N LYS A 244 -4.40 -18.23 2.11
CA LYS A 244 -3.41 -17.15 2.12
C LYS A 244 -3.49 -16.28 3.37
N VAL A 245 -4.69 -16.00 3.87
CA VAL A 245 -4.88 -15.28 5.14
C VAL A 245 -4.33 -16.09 6.30
N GLU A 246 -4.72 -17.35 6.46
CA GLU A 246 -4.26 -18.21 7.56
C GLU A 246 -2.73 -18.39 7.52
N GLN A 247 -2.15 -18.60 6.34
CA GLN A 247 -0.70 -18.68 6.18
C GLN A 247 -0.01 -17.39 6.63
N THR A 248 -0.51 -16.23 6.17
CA THR A 248 0.09 -14.93 6.52
C THR A 248 -0.04 -14.64 8.02
N VAL A 249 -1.15 -15.03 8.65
CA VAL A 249 -1.30 -14.92 10.10
C VAL A 249 -0.26 -15.78 10.82
N LYS A 250 -0.08 -17.04 10.41
CA LYS A 250 0.94 -17.95 10.96
C LYS A 250 2.36 -17.45 10.78
N GLU A 251 2.65 -16.76 9.67
CA GLU A 251 3.96 -16.13 9.43
C GLU A 251 4.24 -14.96 10.41
N LEU A 252 3.19 -14.32 10.94
CA LEU A 252 3.28 -13.10 11.76
C LEU A 252 3.15 -13.35 13.28
N ILE A 253 2.59 -14.48 13.69
CA ILE A 253 2.45 -14.82 15.11
C ILE A 253 3.63 -15.66 15.61
N ASN A 254 3.94 -15.54 16.91
CA ASN A 254 4.95 -16.36 17.59
C ASN A 254 4.46 -17.78 17.88
#